data_AF-A0A7S2N3A4-F1
#
_entry.id   AF-A0A7S2N3A4-F1
#
_cell.length_a   1.000
_cell.length_b   1.000
_cell.length_c   1.000
_cell.angle_alpha   90.00
_cell.angle_beta   90.00
_cell.angle_gamma   90.00
#
_symmetry.space_group_name_H-M   'P 1'
#
loop_
_entity.id
_entity.type
_entity.pdbx_description
1 polymer ?
#
loop_
_entity_poly.entity_id
_entity_poly.type
_entity_poly.pdbx_seq_one_letter_code
_entity_poly.pdbx_strand_id
1 'polypeptide(L)'
;RIEVSNLSRQFLFRQSDVGNPKSTSAARVVKGWNSELQIEALEKGVGVTSEDFFDDQFWSNLDLCWNALDNVIARKYTDRCCLWYGLPLLESGTLGTKSNSDVFLPGLTKSYNDGTESDANENQIAMCTLRSFPYLPLHCIEFAKQAYFSDYMEFAPQQYEAFRKDPPGFFEQLDAMGEAEQLKALKMIKGYIELQKAGKIDFSVCIKSAFKHYCKDFITSIQDLVYNCDQIEKNTGKPFWTGTKRKPTLAKWDPKNPPAEALEYLYATANCYAFIWDVPYVRNRGAFTKQIIGLDLQVPAWSPPEDGKVNTEEDDEDKADPAAIEAIKGEL
;
A
#
# COMPACT_ATOMS: atom_id res chain seq x y z
N ARG A 1 10.57 -11.43 -12.05
CA ARG A 1 10.39 -12.58 -12.96
C ARG A 1 9.66 -12.11 -14.23
N ILE A 2 9.48 -12.95 -15.24
CA ILE A 2 8.65 -12.66 -16.42
C ILE A 2 7.18 -12.90 -16.09
N GLU A 3 6.33 -11.94 -16.43
CA GLU A 3 4.88 -12.02 -16.26
C GLU A 3 4.15 -12.01 -17.61
N VAL A 4 2.91 -12.50 -17.63
CA VAL A 4 2.06 -12.49 -18.83
C VAL A 4 1.91 -11.07 -19.41
N SER A 5 1.77 -10.07 -18.53
CA SER A 5 1.65 -8.65 -18.90
C SER A 5 2.88 -8.11 -19.64
N ASN A 6 4.05 -8.75 -19.50
CA ASN A 6 5.30 -8.33 -20.11
C ASN A 6 5.37 -8.72 -21.60
N LEU A 7 4.71 -9.82 -21.99
CA LEU A 7 4.78 -10.40 -23.33
C LEU A 7 4.26 -9.46 -24.43
N SER A 8 3.46 -8.46 -24.07
CA SER A 8 2.95 -7.45 -25.01
C SER A 8 4.01 -6.50 -25.55
N ARG A 9 5.15 -6.34 -24.86
CA ARG A 9 6.19 -5.35 -25.20
C ARG A 9 7.63 -5.86 -25.05
N GLN A 10 7.84 -7.00 -24.41
CA GLN A 10 9.16 -7.62 -24.24
C GLN A 10 9.27 -8.85 -25.16
N PHE A 11 9.49 -8.57 -26.45
CA PHE A 11 9.40 -9.55 -27.54
C PHE A 11 10.41 -10.71 -27.48
N LEU A 12 11.41 -10.63 -26.61
CA LEU A 12 12.34 -11.74 -26.34
C LEU A 12 11.62 -12.93 -25.67
N PHE A 13 10.51 -12.69 -24.97
CA PHE A 13 9.89 -13.71 -24.11
C PHE A 13 8.70 -14.39 -24.79
N ARG A 14 8.41 -15.62 -24.38
CA ARG A 14 7.23 -16.41 -24.78
C ARG A 14 6.41 -16.82 -23.58
N GLN A 15 5.23 -17.38 -23.82
CA GLN A 15 4.35 -17.90 -22.76
C GLN A 15 5.06 -18.96 -21.89
N SER A 16 5.95 -19.76 -22.49
CA SER A 16 6.76 -20.76 -21.79
C SER A 16 7.83 -20.15 -20.87
N ASP A 17 8.15 -18.87 -21.03
CA ASP A 17 9.12 -18.16 -20.19
C ASP A 17 8.47 -17.50 -18.96
N VAL A 18 7.14 -17.53 -18.83
CA VAL A 18 6.45 -16.93 -17.68
C VAL A 18 6.89 -17.61 -16.38
N GLY A 19 7.24 -16.81 -15.39
CA GLY A 19 7.81 -17.26 -14.11
C GLY A 19 9.35 -17.32 -14.12
N ASN A 20 10.01 -17.34 -15.28
CA ASN A 20 11.47 -17.37 -15.36
C ASN A 20 12.11 -15.98 -15.10
N PRO A 21 13.40 -15.93 -14.75
CA PRO A 21 14.14 -14.67 -14.69
C PRO A 21 14.27 -13.99 -16.06
N LYS A 22 14.12 -12.65 -16.09
CA LYS A 22 14.19 -11.85 -17.33
C LYS A 22 15.59 -11.87 -17.95
N SER A 23 16.62 -11.67 -17.14
CA SER A 23 18.02 -11.55 -17.58
C SER A 23 18.52 -12.83 -18.23
N THR A 24 18.41 -13.97 -17.55
CA THR A 24 18.87 -15.27 -18.07
C THR A 24 18.05 -15.74 -19.27
N SER A 25 16.73 -15.50 -19.28
CA SER A 25 15.87 -15.81 -20.43
C SER A 25 16.22 -14.97 -21.66
N ALA A 26 16.48 -13.67 -21.47
CA ALA A 26 16.92 -12.78 -22.55
C ALA A 26 18.27 -13.21 -23.11
N ALA A 27 19.25 -13.48 -22.22
CA ALA A 27 20.58 -13.95 -22.62
C ALA A 27 20.51 -15.27 -23.41
N ARG A 28 19.68 -16.24 -22.97
CA ARG A 28 19.43 -17.49 -23.69
C ARG A 28 18.90 -17.24 -25.10
N VAL A 29 17.92 -16.35 -25.26
CA VAL A 29 17.33 -16.05 -26.56
C VAL A 29 18.33 -15.34 -27.48
N VAL A 30 19.04 -14.34 -26.97
CA VAL A 30 20.01 -13.55 -27.75
C VAL A 30 21.22 -14.41 -28.15
N LYS A 31 21.72 -15.28 -27.27
CA LYS A 31 22.77 -16.27 -27.64
C LYS A 31 22.29 -17.26 -28.70
N GLY A 32 20.99 -17.55 -28.74
CA GLY A 32 20.38 -18.35 -29.82
C GLY A 32 20.37 -17.63 -31.17
N TRP A 33 20.40 -16.29 -31.19
CA TRP A 33 20.50 -15.49 -32.43
C TRP A 33 21.95 -15.27 -32.86
N ASN A 34 22.84 -15.00 -31.91
CA ASN A 34 24.26 -14.88 -32.14
C ASN A 34 25.05 -15.51 -30.99
N SER A 35 25.68 -16.66 -31.27
CA SER A 35 26.44 -17.45 -30.30
C SER A 35 27.79 -16.83 -29.93
N GLU A 36 28.30 -15.86 -30.70
CA GLU A 36 29.58 -15.19 -30.42
C GLU A 36 29.45 -14.18 -29.27
N LEU A 37 28.24 -13.72 -28.97
CA LEU A 37 27.98 -12.77 -27.91
C LEU A 37 28.31 -13.35 -26.52
N GLN A 38 29.23 -12.69 -25.83
CA GLN A 38 29.58 -12.99 -24.45
C GLN A 38 28.66 -12.22 -23.52
N ILE A 39 27.64 -12.92 -23.01
CA ILE A 39 26.64 -12.36 -22.09
C ILE A 39 26.75 -13.06 -20.75
N GLU A 40 26.99 -12.27 -19.71
CA GLU A 40 26.78 -12.64 -18.30
C GLU A 40 25.42 -12.11 -17.85
N ALA A 41 24.55 -13.01 -17.38
CA ALA A 41 23.20 -12.67 -16.98
C ALA A 41 23.06 -12.78 -15.47
N LEU A 42 22.75 -11.65 -14.82
CA LEU A 42 22.64 -11.55 -13.37
C LEU A 42 21.17 -11.41 -12.95
N GLU A 43 20.83 -11.98 -11.80
CA GLU A 43 19.51 -11.85 -11.15
C GLU A 43 19.60 -10.99 -9.88
N LYS A 44 20.53 -10.02 -9.85
CA LYS A 44 20.75 -9.09 -8.73
C LYS A 44 20.19 -7.72 -9.10
N GLY A 45 19.39 -7.14 -8.21
CA GLY A 45 18.96 -5.75 -8.34
C GLY A 45 20.17 -4.83 -8.14
N VAL A 46 20.24 -3.75 -8.92
CA VAL A 46 21.30 -2.73 -8.81
C VAL A 46 20.85 -1.66 -7.82
N GLY A 47 21.65 -1.43 -6.78
CA GLY A 47 21.36 -0.46 -5.72
C GLY A 47 22.28 -0.63 -4.51
N VAL A 48 22.06 0.21 -3.49
CA VAL A 48 22.90 0.26 -2.27
C VAL A 48 23.03 -1.11 -1.58
N THR A 49 21.99 -1.94 -1.62
CA THR A 49 21.96 -3.27 -1.02
C THR A 49 22.75 -4.33 -1.79
N SER A 50 23.37 -3.96 -2.92
CA SER A 50 24.08 -4.87 -3.82
C SER A 50 25.53 -4.47 -4.11
N GLU A 51 26.07 -3.50 -3.36
CA GLU A 51 27.44 -3.00 -3.47
C GLU A 51 28.50 -4.01 -3.02
N ASP A 52 28.08 -5.04 -2.28
CA ASP A 52 28.89 -6.24 -1.98
C ASP A 52 29.30 -7.01 -3.25
N PHE A 53 28.52 -6.85 -4.34
CA PHE A 53 28.73 -7.54 -5.60
C PHE A 53 29.09 -6.57 -6.73
N PHE A 54 28.35 -5.45 -6.86
CA PHE A 54 28.67 -4.39 -7.81
C PHE A 54 29.67 -3.42 -7.15
N ASP A 55 30.84 -3.95 -6.85
CA ASP A 55 31.92 -3.27 -6.13
C ASP A 55 32.79 -2.40 -7.07
N ASP A 56 33.83 -1.79 -6.51
CA ASP A 56 34.79 -0.97 -7.27
C ASP A 56 35.40 -1.71 -8.46
N GLN A 57 35.65 -3.02 -8.31
CA GLN A 57 36.23 -3.83 -9.37
C GLN A 57 35.22 -4.05 -10.50
N PHE A 58 33.96 -4.31 -10.19
CA PHE A 58 32.92 -4.43 -11.22
C PHE A 58 32.82 -3.13 -12.04
N TRP A 59 32.62 -1.99 -11.39
CA TRP A 59 32.39 -0.72 -12.08
C TRP A 59 33.60 -0.22 -12.85
N SER A 60 34.80 -0.37 -12.29
CA SER A 60 36.04 0.08 -12.95
C SER A 60 36.41 -0.71 -14.20
N ASN A 61 35.81 -1.90 -14.41
CA ASN A 61 36.05 -2.75 -15.57
C ASN A 61 35.03 -2.52 -16.71
N LEU A 62 34.08 -1.58 -16.55
CA LEU A 62 33.09 -1.27 -17.58
C LEU A 62 33.59 -0.18 -18.53
N ASP A 63 33.14 -0.24 -19.79
CA ASP A 63 33.36 0.84 -20.76
C ASP A 63 32.24 1.89 -20.75
N LEU A 64 31.00 1.46 -20.45
CA LEU A 64 29.80 2.29 -20.39
C LEU A 64 28.69 1.61 -19.57
N CYS A 65 27.69 2.39 -19.18
CA CYS A 65 26.43 1.90 -18.62
C CYS A 65 25.25 2.27 -19.53
N TRP A 66 24.29 1.35 -19.70
CA TRP A 66 23.06 1.61 -20.45
C TRP A 66 21.85 1.20 -19.62
N ASN A 67 21.06 2.18 -19.21
CA ASN A 67 19.87 1.98 -18.42
C ASN A 67 18.67 1.52 -19.26
N ALA A 68 17.95 0.56 -18.69
CA ALA A 68 16.64 0.08 -19.13
C ALA A 68 15.72 -0.08 -17.90
N LEU A 69 15.66 0.99 -17.10
CA LEU A 69 15.03 1.02 -15.76
C LEU A 69 13.61 1.57 -15.81
N ASP A 70 12.83 1.34 -14.76
CA ASP A 70 11.41 1.75 -14.66
C ASP A 70 11.09 2.70 -13.51
N ASN A 71 12.07 3.01 -12.64
CA ASN A 71 11.90 3.90 -11.49
C ASN A 71 13.06 4.92 -11.40
N VAL A 72 12.81 6.08 -10.79
CA VAL A 72 13.79 7.17 -10.69
C VAL A 72 14.90 6.82 -9.71
N ILE A 73 14.60 6.15 -8.60
CA ILE A 73 15.59 5.77 -7.57
C ILE A 73 16.76 4.99 -8.18
N ALA A 74 16.47 3.96 -8.98
CA ALA A 74 17.49 3.15 -9.63
C ALA A 74 18.29 3.97 -10.66
N ARG A 75 17.64 4.84 -11.42
CA ARG A 75 18.33 5.75 -12.38
C ARG A 75 19.32 6.65 -11.66
N LYS A 76 18.89 7.30 -10.57
CA LYS A 76 19.74 8.17 -9.74
C LYS A 76 20.92 7.42 -9.14
N TYR A 77 20.70 6.17 -8.71
CA TYR A 77 21.76 5.31 -8.22
C TYR A 77 22.81 5.03 -9.30
N THR A 78 22.37 4.56 -10.47
CA THR A 78 23.28 4.24 -11.59
C THR A 78 24.03 5.48 -12.09
N ASP A 79 23.39 6.65 -12.16
CA ASP A 79 24.04 7.91 -12.52
C ASP A 79 25.14 8.29 -11.54
N ARG A 80 24.89 8.17 -10.23
CA ARG A 80 25.91 8.42 -9.21
C ARG A 80 27.12 7.50 -9.37
N CYS A 81 26.90 6.20 -9.59
CA CYS A 81 27.99 5.25 -9.85
C CYS A 81 28.75 5.63 -11.13
N CYS A 82 28.06 5.89 -12.23
CA CYS A 82 28.70 6.26 -13.49
C CYS A 82 29.54 7.54 -13.37
N LEU A 83 29.03 8.54 -12.66
CA LEU A 83 29.79 9.76 -12.37
C LEU A 83 31.03 9.48 -11.52
N TRP A 84 30.91 8.66 -10.49
CA TRP A 84 32.01 8.31 -9.58
C TRP A 84 33.15 7.56 -10.29
N TYR A 85 32.81 6.57 -11.13
CA TYR A 85 33.79 5.76 -11.86
C TYR A 85 34.17 6.32 -13.24
N GLY A 86 33.63 7.48 -13.63
CA GLY A 86 33.95 8.11 -14.91
C GLY A 86 33.42 7.35 -16.13
N LEU A 87 32.27 6.67 -16.00
CA LEU A 87 31.61 5.92 -17.07
C LEU A 87 30.60 6.77 -17.86
N PRO A 88 30.59 6.71 -19.20
CA PRO A 88 29.46 7.16 -20.01
C PRO A 88 28.17 6.44 -19.62
N LEU A 89 27.06 7.19 -19.48
CA LEU A 89 25.74 6.63 -19.21
C LEU A 89 24.74 6.95 -20.34
N LEU A 90 24.11 5.91 -20.86
CA LEU A 90 22.98 6.00 -21.79
C LEU A 90 21.66 5.80 -21.03
N GLU A 91 20.81 6.82 -21.01
CA GLU A 91 19.53 6.81 -20.30
C GLU A 91 18.36 6.88 -21.27
N SER A 92 17.26 6.20 -20.94
CA SER A 92 16.04 6.26 -21.71
C SER A 92 14.80 5.95 -20.86
N GLY A 93 13.69 6.61 -21.21
CA GLY A 93 12.41 6.46 -20.54
C GLY A 93 11.25 6.44 -21.52
N THR A 94 10.16 5.79 -21.12
CA THR A 94 8.91 5.76 -21.88
C THR A 94 7.71 5.90 -20.94
N LEU A 95 6.70 6.68 -21.33
CA LEU A 95 5.41 6.77 -20.64
C LEU A 95 4.28 6.82 -21.67
N GLY A 96 3.60 5.69 -21.88
CA GLY A 96 2.59 5.56 -22.93
C GLY A 96 3.22 5.79 -24.31
N THR A 97 2.82 6.87 -24.99
CA THR A 97 3.37 7.28 -26.30
C THR A 97 4.51 8.30 -26.20
N LYS A 98 4.90 8.71 -24.98
CA LYS A 98 6.02 9.63 -24.74
C LYS A 98 7.31 8.84 -24.56
N SER A 99 8.43 9.41 -25.00
CA SER A 99 9.77 8.85 -24.79
C SER A 99 10.81 9.96 -24.65
N ASN A 100 11.88 9.67 -23.91
CA ASN A 100 13.10 10.49 -23.85
C ASN A 100 14.34 9.60 -24.01
N SER A 101 15.46 10.22 -24.38
CA SER A 101 16.75 9.57 -24.48
C SER A 101 17.83 10.60 -24.21
N ASP A 102 18.70 10.31 -23.26
CA ASP A 102 19.71 11.23 -22.75
C ASP A 102 21.07 10.52 -22.68
N VAL A 103 22.15 11.26 -22.92
CA VAL A 103 23.52 10.75 -22.88
C VAL A 103 24.32 11.61 -21.92
N PHE A 104 24.89 10.96 -20.90
CA PHE A 104 25.69 11.61 -19.88
C PHE A 104 27.15 11.19 -20.01
N LEU A 105 28.02 12.18 -20.22
CA LEU A 105 29.46 12.01 -20.44
C LEU A 105 30.23 12.69 -19.30
N PRO A 106 30.95 11.92 -18.47
CA PRO A 106 31.75 12.46 -17.38
C PRO A 106 32.72 13.55 -17.85
N GLY A 107 32.71 14.68 -17.15
CA GLY A 107 33.55 15.84 -17.46
C GLY A 107 33.12 16.67 -18.68
N LEU A 108 32.01 16.33 -19.36
CA LEU A 108 31.52 17.04 -20.53
C LEU A 108 30.07 17.53 -20.41
N THR A 109 29.15 16.65 -20.00
CA THR A 109 27.73 16.99 -19.84
C THR A 109 27.37 17.16 -18.36
N LYS A 110 26.14 17.62 -18.11
CA LYS A 110 25.50 17.43 -16.80
C LYS A 110 25.29 15.94 -16.52
N SER A 111 24.97 15.59 -15.28
CA SER A 111 24.52 14.26 -14.86
C SER A 111 22.99 14.18 -14.86
N TYR A 112 22.43 12.97 -14.77
CA TYR A 112 20.99 12.78 -14.57
C TYR A 112 20.53 13.40 -13.23
N ASN A 113 21.35 13.27 -12.19
CA ASN A 113 21.06 13.80 -10.85
C ASN A 113 21.07 15.34 -10.76
N ASP A 114 21.60 16.06 -11.76
CA ASP A 114 21.49 17.52 -11.85
C ASP A 114 20.07 17.98 -12.23
N GLY A 115 19.22 17.06 -12.68
CA GLY A 115 17.82 17.32 -13.00
C GLY A 115 16.92 17.44 -11.75
N THR A 116 15.76 18.06 -11.92
CA THR A 116 14.72 18.18 -10.88
C THR A 116 13.76 17.00 -10.83
N GLU A 117 14.04 15.92 -11.58
CA GLU A 117 13.23 14.71 -11.56
C GLU A 117 13.27 14.07 -10.17
N SER A 118 12.09 13.88 -9.59
CA SER A 118 11.92 13.15 -8.34
C SER A 118 10.61 12.38 -8.41
N ASP A 119 10.56 11.22 -7.77
CA ASP A 119 9.31 10.47 -7.57
C ASP A 119 8.29 11.29 -6.76
N ALA A 120 8.72 12.35 -6.05
CA ALA A 120 7.82 13.26 -5.36
C ALA A 120 6.90 14.07 -6.29
N ASN A 121 7.15 14.07 -7.62
CA ASN A 121 6.25 14.65 -8.61
C ASN A 121 5.10 13.70 -9.02
N GLU A 122 5.07 12.45 -8.54
CA GLU A 122 3.85 11.65 -8.59
C GLU A 122 2.81 12.34 -7.69
N ASN A 123 1.73 12.86 -8.28
CA ASN A 123 0.67 13.64 -7.62
C ASN A 123 0.37 13.15 -6.18
N GLN A 124 1.05 13.73 -5.18
CA GLN A 124 0.79 13.42 -3.79
C GLN A 124 -0.55 14.03 -3.43
N ILE A 125 -1.60 13.21 -3.42
CA ILE A 125 -2.91 13.63 -2.94
C ILE A 125 -2.75 13.88 -1.45
N ALA A 126 -3.09 15.09 -0.99
CA ALA A 126 -3.02 15.42 0.43
C ALA A 126 -3.83 14.40 1.26
N MET A 127 -3.25 13.91 2.36
CA MET A 127 -3.89 12.89 3.22
C MET A 127 -5.29 13.30 3.68
N CYS A 128 -5.51 14.59 3.99
CA CYS A 128 -6.82 15.13 4.36
C CYS A 128 -7.87 14.98 3.24
N THR A 129 -7.44 15.07 1.98
CA THR A 129 -8.30 14.88 0.79
C THR A 129 -8.63 13.39 0.59
N LEU A 130 -7.70 12.49 0.91
CA LEU A 130 -7.94 11.05 0.85
C LEU A 130 -8.90 10.57 1.95
N ARG A 131 -8.70 11.04 3.19
CA ARG A 131 -9.43 10.55 4.37
C ARG A 131 -10.81 11.17 4.53
N SER A 132 -10.94 12.48 4.33
CA SER A 132 -12.15 13.21 4.74
C SER A 132 -13.00 13.68 3.56
N PHE A 133 -12.39 14.18 2.49
CA PHE A 133 -13.13 14.85 1.40
C PHE A 133 -12.72 14.37 -0.01
N PRO A 134 -12.86 13.07 -0.33
CA PRO A 134 -12.61 12.58 -1.68
C PRO A 134 -13.68 13.10 -2.65
N TYR A 135 -13.26 13.64 -3.79
CA TYR A 135 -14.16 14.14 -4.84
C TYR A 135 -13.90 13.56 -6.23
N LEU A 136 -12.76 12.89 -6.42
CA LEU A 136 -12.41 12.13 -7.63
C LEU A 136 -12.34 10.63 -7.33
N PRO A 137 -12.67 9.75 -8.29
CA PRO A 137 -12.50 8.30 -8.12
C PRO A 137 -11.08 7.89 -7.72
N LEU A 138 -10.06 8.61 -8.20
CA LEU A 138 -8.66 8.38 -7.85
C LEU A 138 -8.41 8.52 -6.34
N HIS A 139 -9.09 9.45 -5.66
CA HIS A 139 -8.93 9.62 -4.21
C HIS A 139 -9.46 8.41 -3.46
N CYS A 140 -10.59 7.86 -3.89
CA CYS A 140 -11.15 6.63 -3.31
C CYS A 140 -10.24 5.42 -3.57
N ILE A 141 -9.61 5.34 -4.74
CA ILE A 141 -8.66 4.26 -5.07
C ILE A 141 -7.42 4.33 -4.19
N GLU A 142 -6.80 5.50 -4.07
CA GLU A 142 -5.62 5.69 -3.21
C GLU A 142 -5.96 5.49 -1.73
N PHE A 143 -7.12 5.96 -1.27
CA PHE A 143 -7.59 5.69 0.08
C PHE A 143 -7.78 4.19 0.32
N ALA A 144 -8.39 3.46 -0.61
CA ALA A 144 -8.56 2.02 -0.48
C ALA A 144 -7.22 1.25 -0.44
N LYS A 145 -6.23 1.72 -1.21
CA LYS A 145 -4.88 1.15 -1.19
C LYS A 145 -4.14 1.47 0.12
N GLN A 146 -4.05 2.74 0.50
CA GLN A 146 -3.21 3.20 1.60
C GLN A 146 -3.85 2.99 2.97
N ALA A 147 -5.15 3.30 3.12
CA ALA A 147 -5.82 3.29 4.43
C ALA A 147 -6.54 1.97 4.73
N TYR A 148 -6.94 1.19 3.73
CA TYR A 148 -7.57 -0.12 3.97
C TYR A 148 -6.60 -1.26 3.75
N PHE A 149 -6.02 -1.38 2.56
CA PHE A 149 -5.20 -2.54 2.24
C PHE A 149 -3.90 -2.54 3.06
N SER A 150 -3.11 -1.47 2.99
CA SER A 150 -1.85 -1.42 3.73
C SER A 150 -2.06 -1.46 5.24
N ASP A 151 -3.06 -0.79 5.79
CA ASP A 151 -3.32 -0.82 7.23
C ASP A 151 -3.87 -2.16 7.74
N TYR A 152 -4.91 -2.69 7.10
CA TYR A 152 -5.62 -3.87 7.62
C TYR A 152 -5.02 -5.20 7.16
N MET A 153 -4.42 -5.23 5.97
CA MET A 153 -3.95 -6.46 5.32
C MET A 153 -2.44 -6.62 5.31
N GLU A 154 -1.66 -5.55 5.55
CA GLU A 154 -0.21 -5.61 5.60
C GLU A 154 0.31 -5.25 7.01
N PHE A 155 0.10 -4.01 7.44
CA PHE A 155 0.61 -3.48 8.70
C PHE A 155 0.07 -4.25 9.91
N ALA A 156 -1.25 -4.36 10.08
CA ALA A 156 -1.83 -5.05 11.24
C ALA A 156 -1.34 -6.52 11.38
N PRO A 157 -1.36 -7.37 10.33
CA PRO A 157 -0.78 -8.71 10.40
C PRO A 157 0.72 -8.72 10.71
N GLN A 158 1.51 -7.80 10.13
CA GLN A 158 2.95 -7.72 10.37
C GLN A 158 3.26 -7.35 11.82
N GLN A 159 2.57 -6.36 12.38
CA GLN A 159 2.73 -5.95 13.78
C GLN A 159 2.34 -7.08 14.73
N TYR A 160 1.22 -7.76 14.44
CA TYR A 160 0.79 -8.92 15.22
C TYR A 160 1.80 -10.07 15.15
N GLU A 161 2.36 -10.37 13.97
CA GLU A 161 3.34 -11.44 13.79
C GLU A 161 4.69 -11.10 14.46
N ALA A 162 5.12 -9.83 14.43
CA ALA A 162 6.30 -9.35 15.15
C ALA A 162 6.12 -9.55 16.66
N PHE A 163 5.00 -9.07 17.23
CA PHE A 163 4.66 -9.28 18.63
C PHE A 163 4.56 -10.76 18.99
N ARG A 164 3.93 -11.59 18.17
CA ARG A 164 3.75 -13.02 18.42
C ARG A 164 5.08 -13.79 18.46
N LYS A 165 6.06 -13.38 17.65
CA LYS A 165 7.38 -14.02 17.56
C LYS A 165 8.34 -13.56 18.64
N ASP A 166 8.38 -12.26 18.91
CA ASP A 166 9.31 -11.64 19.84
C ASP A 166 8.66 -10.42 20.52
N PRO A 167 7.89 -10.63 21.60
CA PRO A 167 7.24 -9.53 22.31
C PRO A 167 8.23 -8.46 22.81
N PRO A 168 9.37 -8.80 23.45
CA PRO A 168 10.36 -7.79 23.85
C PRO A 168 10.88 -6.96 22.68
N GLY A 169 11.31 -7.62 21.59
CA GLY A 169 11.81 -6.91 20.40
C GLY A 169 10.75 -6.06 19.72
N PHE A 170 9.47 -6.48 19.76
CA PHE A 170 8.36 -5.66 19.30
C PHE A 170 8.21 -4.37 20.12
N PHE A 171 8.26 -4.43 21.45
CA PHE A 171 8.14 -3.23 22.29
C PHE A 171 9.33 -2.28 22.12
N GLU A 172 10.55 -2.80 21.92
CA GLU A 172 11.72 -1.97 21.58
C GLU A 172 11.54 -1.23 20.24
N GLN A 173 11.02 -1.91 19.21
CA GLN A 173 10.71 -1.29 17.93
C GLN A 173 9.57 -0.27 18.05
N LEU A 174 8.55 -0.60 18.83
CA LEU A 174 7.40 0.26 19.09
C LEU A 174 7.83 1.58 19.74
N ASP A 175 8.73 1.55 20.72
CA ASP A 175 9.23 2.74 21.42
C ASP A 175 10.05 3.66 20.49
N ALA A 176 10.55 3.15 19.36
CA ALA A 176 11.21 3.94 18.33
C ALA A 176 10.23 4.60 17.33
N MET A 177 8.95 4.23 17.35
CA MET A 177 7.90 4.81 16.49
C MET A 177 7.32 6.10 17.10
N GLY A 178 6.67 6.93 16.27
CA GLY A 178 5.90 8.08 16.76
C GLY A 178 4.62 7.67 17.49
N GLU A 179 4.15 8.48 18.45
CA GLU A 179 3.05 8.14 19.36
C GLU A 179 1.76 7.68 18.65
N ALA A 180 1.38 8.33 17.54
CA ALA A 180 0.21 7.95 16.75
C ALA A 180 0.34 6.58 16.09
N GLU A 181 1.54 6.24 15.62
CA GLU A 181 1.85 4.94 15.04
C GLU A 181 1.89 3.86 16.12
N GLN A 182 2.44 4.17 17.30
CA GLN A 182 2.40 3.28 18.47
C GLN A 182 0.96 2.92 18.84
N LEU A 183 0.11 3.93 19.04
CA LEU A 183 -1.29 3.73 19.41
C LEU A 183 -2.04 2.91 18.35
N LYS A 184 -1.77 3.16 17.07
CA LYS A 184 -2.33 2.38 15.95
C LYS A 184 -1.91 0.91 16.01
N ALA A 185 -0.60 0.64 16.14
CA ALA A 185 -0.06 -0.72 16.22
C ALA A 185 -0.65 -1.49 17.41
N LEU A 186 -0.66 -0.88 18.60
CA LEU A 186 -1.20 -1.46 19.83
C LEU A 186 -2.70 -1.80 19.70
N LYS A 187 -3.52 -0.88 19.18
CA LYS A 187 -4.96 -1.11 18.96
C LYS A 187 -5.21 -2.28 17.99
N MET A 188 -4.41 -2.36 16.92
CA MET A 188 -4.52 -3.43 15.93
C MET A 188 -4.14 -4.79 16.52
N ILE A 189 -3.02 -4.89 17.23
CA ILE A 189 -2.58 -6.12 17.90
C ILE A 189 -3.59 -6.58 18.94
N LYS A 190 -4.09 -5.66 19.79
CA LYS A 190 -5.13 -5.95 20.77
C LYS A 190 -6.35 -6.61 20.09
N GLY A 191 -6.81 -6.06 18.97
CA GLY A 191 -7.92 -6.64 18.21
C GLY A 191 -7.64 -8.07 17.70
N TYR A 192 -6.41 -8.36 17.26
CA TYR A 192 -6.01 -9.71 16.82
C TYR A 192 -5.95 -10.70 17.99
N ILE A 193 -5.43 -10.27 19.15
CA ILE A 193 -5.38 -11.09 20.36
C ILE A 193 -6.78 -11.39 20.89
N GLU A 194 -7.67 -10.40 20.90
CA GLU A 194 -9.08 -10.59 21.28
C GLU A 194 -9.78 -11.60 20.36
N LEU A 195 -9.52 -11.53 19.04
CA LEU A 195 -10.06 -12.50 18.07
C LEU A 195 -9.60 -13.94 18.38
N GLN A 196 -8.33 -14.13 18.74
CA GLN A 196 -7.83 -15.44 19.14
C GLN A 196 -8.37 -15.92 20.49
N LYS A 197 -8.44 -15.03 21.48
CA LYS A 197 -9.00 -15.34 22.82
C LYS A 197 -10.47 -15.74 22.73
N ALA A 198 -11.21 -15.22 21.74
CA ALA A 198 -12.62 -15.56 21.51
C ALA A 198 -12.84 -16.99 20.97
N GLY A 199 -11.79 -17.67 20.51
CA GLY A 199 -11.83 -19.08 20.12
C GLY A 199 -11.26 -19.36 18.73
N LYS A 200 -11.70 -20.48 18.13
CA LYS A 200 -11.22 -20.89 16.80
C LYS A 200 -11.64 -19.86 15.74
N ILE A 201 -10.66 -19.39 14.98
CA ILE A 201 -10.89 -18.52 13.84
C ILE A 201 -11.33 -19.37 12.66
N ASP A 202 -12.57 -19.16 12.22
CA ASP A 202 -13.15 -19.77 11.03
C ASP A 202 -13.58 -18.68 10.04
N PHE A 203 -14.13 -19.08 8.89
CA PHE A 203 -14.52 -18.12 7.86
C PHE A 203 -15.65 -17.17 8.32
N SER A 204 -16.47 -17.61 9.28
CA SER A 204 -17.50 -16.74 9.88
C SER A 204 -16.88 -15.64 10.72
N VAL A 205 -15.79 -15.91 11.43
CA VAL A 205 -14.99 -14.89 12.12
C VAL A 205 -14.37 -13.92 11.10
N CYS A 206 -13.81 -14.42 9.99
CA CYS A 206 -13.30 -13.55 8.92
C CYS A 206 -14.38 -12.61 8.35
N ILE A 207 -15.59 -13.11 8.15
CA ILE A 207 -16.74 -12.29 7.73
C ILE A 207 -17.07 -11.21 8.78
N LYS A 208 -17.12 -11.58 10.06
CA LYS A 208 -17.41 -10.64 11.15
C LYS A 208 -16.36 -9.54 11.24
N SER A 209 -15.08 -9.87 11.07
CA SER A 209 -13.98 -8.90 11.02
C SER A 209 -14.15 -7.95 9.82
N ALA A 210 -14.39 -8.49 8.62
CA ALA A 210 -14.67 -7.67 7.44
C ALA A 210 -15.88 -6.75 7.64
N PHE A 211 -16.94 -7.23 8.27
CA PHE A 211 -18.14 -6.45 8.56
C PHE A 211 -17.91 -5.35 9.60
N LYS A 212 -17.10 -5.62 10.63
CA LYS A 212 -16.67 -4.60 11.60
C LYS A 212 -15.97 -3.44 10.89
N HIS A 213 -15.08 -3.74 9.94
CA HIS A 213 -14.43 -2.71 9.11
C HIS A 213 -15.42 -2.00 8.19
N TYR A 214 -16.32 -2.73 7.52
CA TYR A 214 -17.37 -2.13 6.69
C TYR A 214 -18.21 -1.10 7.48
N CYS A 215 -18.68 -1.46 8.68
CA CYS A 215 -19.41 -0.55 9.55
C CYS A 215 -18.55 0.64 9.98
N LYS A 216 -17.31 0.39 10.42
CA LYS A 216 -16.40 1.46 10.84
C LYS A 216 -16.17 2.47 9.73
N ASP A 217 -15.88 1.97 8.54
CA ASP A 217 -15.25 2.75 7.48
C ASP A 217 -16.26 3.42 6.54
N PHE A 218 -17.46 2.84 6.37
CA PHE A 218 -18.49 3.35 5.45
C PHE A 218 -19.80 3.76 6.12
N ILE A 219 -19.92 3.55 7.43
CA ILE A 219 -21.12 3.91 8.19
C ILE A 219 -20.76 4.84 9.34
N THR A 220 -20.04 4.38 10.37
CA THR A 220 -19.84 5.17 11.59
C THR A 220 -18.90 6.35 11.37
N SER A 221 -17.78 6.17 10.67
CA SER A 221 -16.89 7.29 10.31
C SER A 221 -17.61 8.37 9.49
N ILE A 222 -18.51 7.95 8.59
CA ILE A 222 -19.31 8.84 7.77
C ILE A 222 -20.38 9.55 8.63
N GLN A 223 -20.96 8.88 9.62
CA GLN A 223 -21.86 9.49 10.59
C GLN A 223 -21.15 10.57 11.41
N ASP A 224 -19.97 10.25 11.93
CA ASP A 224 -19.15 11.18 12.71
C ASP A 224 -18.80 12.41 11.88
N LEU A 225 -18.32 12.21 10.64
CA LEU A 225 -17.99 13.29 9.72
C LEU A 225 -19.22 14.17 9.42
N VAL A 226 -20.35 13.56 9.05
CA VAL A 226 -21.57 14.31 8.73
C VAL A 226 -22.09 15.07 9.94
N TYR A 227 -22.11 14.43 11.11
CA TYR A 227 -22.52 15.09 12.36
C TYR A 227 -21.64 16.31 12.64
N ASN A 228 -20.31 16.16 12.57
CA ASN A 228 -19.35 17.23 12.82
C ASN A 228 -19.51 18.39 11.84
N CYS A 229 -19.59 18.11 10.54
CA CYS A 229 -19.81 19.13 9.52
C CYS A 229 -21.15 19.85 9.71
N ASP A 230 -22.22 19.13 10.05
CA ASP A 230 -23.53 19.72 10.30
C ASP A 230 -23.52 20.61 11.58
N GLN A 231 -22.70 20.30 12.59
CA GLN A 231 -22.46 21.21 13.73
C GLN A 231 -21.69 22.48 13.32
N ILE A 232 -20.68 22.35 12.45
CA ILE A 232 -19.94 23.51 11.92
C ILE A 232 -20.88 24.44 11.14
N GLU A 233 -21.75 23.90 10.28
CA GLU A 233 -22.75 24.70 9.55
C GLU A 233 -23.69 25.44 10.51
N LYS A 234 -24.17 24.77 11.57
CA LYS A 234 -25.02 25.39 12.60
C LYS A 234 -24.31 26.53 13.33
N ASN A 235 -23.04 26.35 13.69
CA ASN A 235 -22.27 27.33 14.45
C ASN A 235 -21.85 28.54 13.61
N THR A 236 -21.49 28.31 12.33
CA THR A 236 -20.98 29.36 11.45
C THR A 236 -22.04 30.04 10.59
N GLY A 237 -23.20 29.39 10.41
CA GLY A 237 -24.28 29.83 9.52
C GLY A 237 -23.93 29.74 8.03
N LYS A 238 -22.79 29.12 7.67
CA LYS A 238 -22.32 28.99 6.29
C LYS A 238 -22.41 27.52 5.85
N PRO A 239 -22.81 27.24 4.59
CA PRO A 239 -22.75 25.89 4.04
C PRO A 239 -21.31 25.36 4.01
N PHE A 240 -21.09 24.20 4.61
CA PHE A 240 -19.80 23.50 4.67
C PHE A 240 -19.58 22.69 3.38
N TRP A 241 -20.62 22.00 2.92
CA TRP A 241 -20.56 21.10 1.76
C TRP A 241 -20.64 21.88 0.43
N THR A 242 -19.54 22.50 0.04
CA THR A 242 -19.44 23.30 -1.20
C THR A 242 -18.18 22.95 -2.01
N GLY A 243 -18.23 23.21 -3.32
CA GLY A 243 -17.09 22.99 -4.22
C GLY A 243 -16.66 21.52 -4.26
N THR A 244 -15.43 21.25 -3.80
CA THR A 244 -14.84 19.91 -3.70
C THR A 244 -15.28 19.13 -2.47
N LYS A 245 -15.92 19.77 -1.47
CA LYS A 245 -16.46 19.10 -0.28
C LYS A 245 -17.86 18.55 -0.59
N ARG A 246 -17.92 17.27 -0.96
CA ARG A 246 -19.19 16.58 -1.31
C ARG A 246 -19.78 15.89 -0.09
N LYS A 247 -21.02 16.21 0.28
CA LYS A 247 -21.70 15.55 1.41
C LYS A 247 -21.82 14.04 1.13
N PRO A 248 -21.22 13.17 1.95
CA PRO A 248 -21.28 11.73 1.73
C PRO A 248 -22.66 11.17 2.11
N THR A 249 -22.94 9.97 1.61
CA THR A 249 -24.10 9.17 2.03
C THR A 249 -23.60 7.92 2.70
N LEU A 250 -24.22 7.54 3.82
CA LEU A 250 -23.88 6.31 4.52
C LEU A 250 -24.10 5.10 3.61
N ALA A 251 -23.24 4.10 3.73
CA ALA A 251 -23.46 2.83 3.08
C ALA A 251 -24.71 2.14 3.66
N LYS A 252 -25.48 1.48 2.79
CA LYS A 252 -26.70 0.78 3.18
C LYS A 252 -26.36 -0.60 3.71
N TRP A 253 -27.18 -1.10 4.63
CA TRP A 253 -27.10 -2.46 5.12
C TRP A 253 -28.49 -3.00 5.44
N ASP A 254 -28.76 -4.20 4.95
CA ASP A 254 -29.93 -5.01 5.32
C ASP A 254 -29.41 -6.44 5.54
N PRO A 255 -29.51 -6.99 6.76
CA PRO A 255 -28.99 -8.32 7.06
C PRO A 255 -29.69 -9.45 6.31
N LYS A 256 -30.92 -9.23 5.84
CA LYS A 256 -31.70 -10.21 5.05
C LYS A 256 -31.50 -10.03 3.56
N ASN A 257 -31.21 -8.81 3.11
CA ASN A 257 -30.94 -8.50 1.71
C ASN A 257 -29.75 -7.54 1.55
N PRO A 258 -28.50 -8.00 1.81
CA PRO A 258 -27.33 -7.14 1.74
C PRO A 258 -27.13 -6.53 0.34
N PRO A 259 -26.78 -5.23 0.23
CA PRO A 259 -26.49 -4.60 -1.05
C PRO A 259 -25.32 -5.28 -1.78
N ALA A 260 -25.31 -5.23 -3.12
CA ALA A 260 -24.31 -5.89 -3.94
C ALA A 260 -22.90 -5.36 -3.68
N GLU A 261 -22.75 -4.05 -3.51
CA GLU A 261 -21.50 -3.38 -3.17
C GLU A 261 -20.94 -3.84 -1.82
N ALA A 262 -21.81 -4.05 -0.83
CA ALA A 262 -21.43 -4.57 0.48
C ALA A 262 -20.98 -6.03 0.37
N LEU A 263 -21.69 -6.84 -0.42
CA LEU A 263 -21.31 -8.23 -0.66
C LEU A 263 -19.95 -8.36 -1.36
N GLU A 264 -19.64 -7.49 -2.33
CA GLU A 264 -18.33 -7.49 -3.00
C GLU A 264 -17.21 -7.11 -2.04
N TYR A 265 -17.39 -6.05 -1.25
CA TYR A 265 -16.42 -5.66 -0.22
C TYR A 265 -16.21 -6.80 0.79
N LEU A 266 -17.27 -7.33 1.38
CA LEU A 266 -17.19 -8.37 2.41
C LEU A 266 -16.57 -9.65 1.86
N TYR A 267 -16.86 -10.03 0.61
CA TYR A 267 -16.28 -11.21 -0.02
C TYR A 267 -14.77 -11.07 -0.19
N ALA A 268 -14.29 -9.94 -0.71
CA ALA A 268 -12.87 -9.72 -0.91
C ALA A 268 -12.14 -9.67 0.44
N THR A 269 -12.62 -8.81 1.34
CA THR A 269 -12.02 -8.57 2.66
C THR A 269 -12.01 -9.83 3.54
N ALA A 270 -13.11 -10.59 3.59
CA ALA A 270 -13.15 -11.84 4.37
C ALA A 270 -12.19 -12.91 3.82
N ASN A 271 -12.02 -13.00 2.49
CA ASN A 271 -11.04 -13.90 1.91
C ASN A 271 -9.59 -13.45 2.17
N CYS A 272 -9.31 -12.14 2.27
CA CYS A 272 -8.01 -11.66 2.73
C CYS A 272 -7.75 -12.04 4.19
N TYR A 273 -8.74 -11.89 5.08
CA TYR A 273 -8.62 -12.40 6.45
C TYR A 273 -8.46 -13.92 6.50
N ALA A 274 -9.12 -14.66 5.62
CA ALA A 274 -8.94 -16.11 5.54
C ALA A 274 -7.50 -16.47 5.13
N PHE A 275 -6.87 -15.70 4.24
CA PHE A 275 -5.44 -15.84 3.92
C PHE A 275 -4.56 -15.57 5.16
N ILE A 276 -4.80 -14.46 5.86
CA ILE A 276 -4.02 -14.06 7.05
C ILE A 276 -4.06 -15.15 8.14
N TRP A 277 -5.23 -15.75 8.36
CA TRP A 277 -5.46 -16.71 9.43
C TRP A 277 -5.35 -18.18 8.99
N ASP A 278 -4.90 -18.45 7.76
CA ASP A 278 -4.82 -19.79 7.17
C ASP A 278 -6.15 -20.59 7.27
N VAL A 279 -7.25 -19.92 6.95
CA VAL A 279 -8.61 -20.48 6.95
C VAL A 279 -9.01 -20.83 5.51
N PRO A 280 -9.71 -21.95 5.26
CA PRO A 280 -10.21 -22.28 3.93
C PRO A 280 -11.09 -21.17 3.33
N TYR A 281 -10.73 -20.76 2.11
CA TYR A 281 -11.46 -19.74 1.35
C TYR A 281 -12.88 -20.21 0.95
N VAL A 282 -13.82 -19.27 0.94
CA VAL A 282 -15.12 -19.47 0.28
C VAL A 282 -15.08 -18.78 -1.08
N ARG A 283 -15.02 -19.58 -2.15
CA ARG A 283 -14.98 -19.09 -3.54
C ARG A 283 -16.35 -19.03 -4.21
N ASN A 284 -17.31 -19.83 -3.73
CA ASN A 284 -18.66 -19.85 -4.30
C ASN A 284 -19.46 -18.65 -3.76
N ARG A 285 -19.80 -17.71 -4.65
CA ARG A 285 -20.55 -16.49 -4.28
C ARG A 285 -21.91 -16.78 -3.65
N GLY A 286 -22.64 -17.79 -4.14
CA GLY A 286 -23.93 -18.18 -3.58
C GLY A 286 -23.82 -18.74 -2.16
N ALA A 287 -22.80 -19.55 -1.88
CA ALA A 287 -22.52 -20.05 -0.54
C ALA A 287 -22.12 -18.90 0.40
N PHE A 288 -21.28 -17.97 -0.07
CA PHE A 288 -20.89 -16.78 0.67
C PHE A 288 -22.11 -15.94 1.08
N THR A 289 -22.99 -15.60 0.13
CA THR A 289 -24.20 -14.81 0.42
C THR A 289 -25.11 -15.50 1.44
N LYS A 290 -25.29 -16.82 1.34
CA LYS A 290 -26.06 -17.59 2.34
C LYS A 290 -25.45 -17.50 3.73
N GLN A 291 -24.12 -17.57 3.84
CA GLN A 291 -23.42 -17.46 5.12
C GLN A 291 -23.57 -16.06 5.72
N ILE A 292 -23.44 -14.99 4.91
CA ILE A 292 -23.67 -13.61 5.35
C ILE A 292 -25.07 -13.42 5.92
N ILE A 293 -26.10 -13.86 5.19
CA ILE A 293 -27.50 -13.74 5.63
C ILE A 293 -27.73 -14.56 6.91
N GLY A 294 -27.13 -15.75 7.01
CA GLY A 294 -27.24 -16.61 8.18
C GLY A 294 -26.57 -16.04 9.45
N LEU A 295 -25.57 -15.17 9.30
CA LEU A 295 -24.92 -14.50 10.42
C LEU A 295 -25.72 -13.33 11.00
N ASP A 296 -26.73 -12.83 10.26
CA ASP A 296 -27.67 -11.79 10.70
C ASP A 296 -26.98 -10.56 11.31
N LEU A 297 -25.90 -10.11 10.66
CA LEU A 297 -25.01 -9.07 11.17
C LEU A 297 -25.74 -7.74 11.28
N GLN A 298 -25.65 -7.09 12.43
CA GLN A 298 -26.32 -5.80 12.68
C GLN A 298 -25.32 -4.66 12.70
N VAL A 299 -25.67 -3.54 12.09
CA VAL A 299 -24.90 -2.30 12.21
C VAL A 299 -24.96 -1.85 13.68
N PRO A 300 -23.83 -1.55 14.33
CA PRO A 300 -23.82 -1.03 15.70
C PRO A 300 -24.67 0.24 15.83
N ALA A 301 -25.34 0.40 16.97
CA ALA A 301 -26.03 1.65 17.27
C ALA A 301 -25.01 2.79 17.33
N TRP A 302 -25.30 3.89 16.65
CA TRP A 302 -24.45 5.08 16.64
C TRP A 302 -24.99 6.13 17.60
N SER A 303 -24.08 6.80 18.31
CA SER A 303 -24.35 7.96 19.15
C SER A 303 -23.34 9.07 18.85
N PRO A 304 -23.72 10.35 18.96
CA PRO A 304 -22.78 11.46 18.80
C PRO A 304 -21.56 11.31 19.72
N PRO A 305 -20.35 11.70 19.27
CA PRO A 305 -19.16 11.75 20.12
C PRO A 305 -19.40 12.66 21.35
N GLU A 306 -19.00 12.20 22.55
CA GLU A 306 -19.24 12.92 23.82
C GLU A 306 -18.47 14.24 23.93
N ASP A 307 -17.32 14.33 23.27
CA ASP A 307 -16.58 15.58 23.13
C ASP A 307 -17.07 16.33 21.91
N GLY A 308 -17.84 17.40 22.12
CA GLY A 308 -18.21 18.39 21.10
C GLY A 308 -17.01 19.17 20.51
N LYS A 309 -15.80 18.59 20.54
CA LYS A 309 -14.62 19.13 19.88
C LYS A 309 -14.59 18.66 18.43
N VAL A 310 -14.61 19.68 17.59
CA VAL A 310 -14.60 19.62 16.14
C VAL A 310 -13.21 19.18 15.70
N ASN A 311 -13.08 17.96 15.19
CA ASN A 311 -11.86 17.52 14.51
C ASN A 311 -12.17 17.31 13.03
N THR A 312 -12.03 18.39 12.26
CA THR A 312 -11.64 18.26 10.86
C THR A 312 -10.12 18.23 10.84
N GLU A 313 -9.46 17.29 10.17
CA GLU A 313 -8.00 17.12 10.13
C GLU A 313 -7.20 18.36 9.64
N GLU A 314 -7.85 19.50 9.34
CA GLU A 314 -7.16 20.80 9.30
C GLU A 314 -6.58 21.19 10.68
N ASP A 315 -7.09 20.62 11.79
CA ASP A 315 -6.69 20.90 13.18
C ASP A 315 -5.96 19.74 13.92
N ASP A 316 -5.82 18.56 13.32
CA ASP A 316 -5.18 17.39 13.94
C ASP A 316 -3.75 17.18 13.40
N GLU A 317 -2.77 17.77 14.09
CA GLU A 317 -1.52 17.04 14.34
C GLU A 317 -1.85 15.99 15.41
N ASP A 318 -2.11 14.75 14.97
CA ASP A 318 -1.94 13.47 15.68
C ASP A 318 -1.51 13.54 17.17
N LYS A 319 -2.37 14.03 18.08
CA LYS A 319 -2.13 13.91 19.52
C LYS A 319 -2.71 12.60 20.02
N ALA A 320 -1.93 11.52 19.87
CA ALA A 320 -2.19 10.29 20.59
C ALA A 320 -2.06 10.56 22.10
N ASP A 321 -3.02 10.09 22.90
CA ASP A 321 -2.96 10.20 24.35
C ASP A 321 -1.91 9.19 24.90
N PRO A 322 -0.81 9.66 25.51
CA PRO A 322 0.22 8.77 26.06
C PRO A 322 -0.34 7.83 27.15
N ALA A 323 -1.37 8.25 27.89
CA ALA A 323 -2.01 7.40 28.89
C ALA A 323 -2.73 6.20 28.25
N ALA A 324 -3.31 6.38 27.06
CA ALA A 324 -3.95 5.30 26.32
C ALA A 324 -2.93 4.28 25.78
N ILE A 325 -1.74 4.75 25.39
CA ILE A 325 -0.63 3.89 24.95
C ILE A 325 -0.18 2.98 26.11
N GLU A 326 0.12 3.57 27.27
CA GLU A 326 0.56 2.82 28.45
C GLU A 326 -0.52 1.86 28.97
N ALA A 327 -1.79 2.26 28.92
CA ALA A 327 -2.90 1.38 29.28
C ALA A 327 -2.96 0.13 28.39
N ILE A 328 -2.84 0.27 27.06
CA ILE A 328 -2.86 -0.88 26.16
C ILE A 328 -1.60 -1.72 26.33
N LYS A 329 -0.42 -1.10 26.50
CA LYS A 329 0.83 -1.82 26.79
C LYS A 329 0.69 -2.72 28.04
N GLY A 330 0.04 -2.23 29.10
CA GLY A 330 -0.19 -3.01 30.32
C GLY A 330 -1.19 -4.16 30.19
N GLU A 331 -2.05 -4.14 29.17
CA GLU A 331 -3.01 -5.22 28.89
C GLU A 331 -2.45 -6.34 27.99
N LEU A 332 -1.39 -6.05 27.23
CA LEU A 332 -0.76 -6.93 26.24
C LEU A 332 0.32 -7.82 26.86
#